data_AF-A0A010RPY1-F1
#
_entry.id   AF-A0A010RPY1-F1
#
_cell.length_a   1.000
_cell.length_b   1.000
_cell.length_c   1.000
_cell.angle_alpha   90.00
_cell.angle_beta   90.00
_cell.angle_gamma   90.00
#
_symmetry.space_group_name_H-M   'P 1'
#
loop_
_entity.id
_entity.type
_entity.pdbx_description
1 polymer ?
#
loop_
_entity_poly.entity_id
_entity_poly.type
_entity_poly.pdbx_seq_one_letter_code
_entity_poly.pdbx_strand_id
1 'polypeptide(L)'
;MDAPPHNNLTFTLTLSNLTDSILWRDDVVLDDTPPAFPSKIMPLSTQLITLKGNPQLPQSINIDYNIRKTIFSTQAVYTNYRQTVHIKTAFEYTHRKRLNHRPPKVEFFWEHHALSVGEVPIYSQSFLEAKSDSFPYNYNVLAVIMER
;
A
#
# COMPACT_ATOMS: atom_id res chain seq x y z
N MET A 1 -14.77 23.79 21.87
CA MET A 1 -13.54 23.45 21.12
C MET A 1 -13.84 22.15 20.41
N ASP A 2 -14.19 22.23 19.13
CA ASP A 2 -14.41 21.03 18.34
C ASP A 2 -13.06 20.43 18.01
N ALA A 3 -12.86 19.16 18.39
CA ALA A 3 -11.66 18.42 18.02
C ALA A 3 -11.52 18.47 16.49
N PRO A 4 -10.31 18.74 15.94
CA PRO A 4 -10.14 18.73 14.50
C PRO A 4 -10.58 17.37 13.96
N PRO A 5 -11.35 17.32 12.85
CA PRO A 5 -11.79 16.05 12.29
C PRO A 5 -10.55 15.20 12.03
N HIS A 6 -10.46 14.07 12.73
CA HIS A 6 -9.38 13.11 12.53
C HIS A 6 -9.65 12.42 11.19
N ASN A 7 -9.24 13.08 10.10
CA ASN A 7 -9.19 12.49 8.78
C ASN A 7 -8.15 11.38 8.84
N ASN A 8 -8.59 10.17 9.18
CA ASN A 8 -7.76 8.99 9.21
C ASN A 8 -8.15 8.11 8.02
N LEU A 9 -7.17 7.77 7.22
CA LEU A 9 -7.27 6.85 6.12
C LEU A 9 -6.75 5.51 6.62
N THR A 10 -7.63 4.50 6.65
CA THR A 10 -7.23 3.15 7.07
C THR A 10 -6.96 2.33 5.83
N PHE A 11 -5.78 1.72 5.81
CA PHE A 11 -5.35 0.84 4.74
C PHE A 11 -5.17 -0.54 5.29
N THR A 12 -5.64 -1.53 4.54
CA THR A 12 -5.42 -2.93 4.86
C THR A 12 -4.67 -3.59 3.72
N LEU A 13 -3.51 -4.17 4.02
CA LEU A 13 -2.78 -5.03 3.12
C LEU A 13 -2.93 -6.46 3.64
N THR A 14 -3.59 -7.29 2.84
CA THR A 14 -3.67 -8.73 3.05
C THR A 14 -2.52 -9.38 2.32
N LEU A 15 -1.65 -10.08 3.05
CA LEU A 15 -0.46 -10.73 2.50
C LEU A 15 -0.57 -12.24 2.68
N SER A 16 -0.71 -12.97 1.58
CA SER A 16 -0.87 -14.42 1.58
C SER A 16 0.37 -15.10 1.04
N ASN A 17 1.00 -15.95 1.86
CA ASN A 17 2.05 -16.87 1.44
C ASN A 17 1.44 -18.25 1.24
N LEU A 18 1.28 -18.65 -0.03
CA LEU A 18 0.78 -19.95 -0.45
C LEU A 18 1.90 -20.93 -0.81
N THR A 19 3.16 -20.62 -0.43
CA THR A 19 4.29 -21.52 -0.60
C THR A 19 4.55 -22.35 0.65
N ASP A 20 5.42 -23.36 0.51
CA ASP A 20 5.85 -24.24 1.60
C ASP A 20 6.94 -23.64 2.53
N SER A 21 7.43 -22.44 2.21
CA SER A 21 8.64 -21.87 2.80
C SER A 21 8.35 -20.64 3.68
N ILE A 22 9.10 -20.51 4.79
CA ILE A 22 9.04 -19.30 5.62
C ILE A 22 9.76 -18.17 4.91
N LEU A 23 9.10 -17.00 4.85
CA LEU A 23 9.66 -15.76 4.32
C LEU A 23 10.01 -14.84 5.49
N TRP A 24 11.29 -14.54 5.68
CA TRP A 24 11.82 -13.65 6.71
C TRP A 24 11.96 -12.25 6.16
N ARG A 25 11.51 -11.25 6.90
CA ARG A 25 11.72 -9.86 6.50
C ARG A 25 13.22 -9.56 6.51
N ASP A 26 13.70 -9.00 5.43
CA ASP A 26 15.08 -8.52 5.35
C ASP A 26 15.17 -7.18 6.11
N ASP A 27 15.66 -7.27 7.35
CA ASP A 27 15.83 -6.10 8.22
C ASP A 27 17.19 -5.37 7.97
N VAL A 28 18.03 -5.86 7.04
CA VAL A 28 19.35 -5.28 6.73
C VAL A 28 19.23 -4.15 5.71
N VAL A 29 18.26 -4.24 4.80
CA VAL A 29 17.91 -3.14 3.90
C VAL A 29 17.17 -2.09 4.74
N LEU A 30 17.82 -0.93 4.96
CA LEU A 30 17.31 0.27 5.64
C LEU A 30 16.14 0.93 4.87
N ASP A 31 15.17 0.15 4.44
CA ASP A 31 13.97 0.66 3.78
C ASP A 31 12.97 1.17 4.82
N ASP A 32 12.19 2.18 4.43
CA ASP A 32 11.01 2.72 5.12
C ASP A 32 9.90 1.64 5.27
N THR A 33 10.21 0.54 5.95
CA THR A 33 9.29 -0.55 6.24
C THR A 33 8.59 -0.24 7.56
N PRO A 34 7.28 0.05 7.55
CA PRO A 34 6.54 0.37 8.74
C PRO A 34 6.58 -0.78 9.75
N PRO A 35 6.56 -0.49 11.06
CA PRO A 35 6.51 -1.51 12.12
C PRO A 35 5.34 -2.49 12.00
N ALA A 36 4.29 -2.11 11.26
CA ALA A 36 3.11 -2.95 11.04
C ALA A 36 3.39 -4.19 10.16
N PHE A 37 4.46 -4.20 9.36
CA PHE A 37 4.84 -5.38 8.60
C PHE A 37 5.37 -6.48 9.53
N PRO A 38 4.98 -7.74 9.36
CA PRO A 38 5.48 -8.84 10.18
C PRO A 38 6.95 -9.14 9.84
N SER A 39 7.73 -9.56 10.85
CA SER A 39 9.12 -10.00 10.66
C SER A 39 9.25 -11.34 9.93
N LYS A 40 8.17 -12.12 9.88
CA LYS A 40 8.11 -13.39 9.14
C LYS A 40 6.71 -13.65 8.61
N ILE A 41 6.62 -14.30 7.46
CA ILE A 41 5.38 -14.80 6.87
C ILE A 41 5.48 -16.31 6.84
N MET A 42 4.58 -16.98 7.56
CA MET A 42 4.58 -18.44 7.66
C MET A 42 4.10 -19.07 6.34
N PRO A 43 4.52 -20.30 6.02
CA PRO A 43 3.96 -21.10 4.93
C PRO A 43 2.44 -21.20 5.04
N LEU A 44 1.75 -21.25 3.89
CA LEU A 44 0.30 -21.45 3.80
C LEU A 44 -0.51 -20.54 4.74
N SER A 45 -0.08 -19.29 4.90
CA SER A 45 -0.66 -18.35 5.86
C SER A 45 -1.02 -17.02 5.22
N THR A 46 -1.97 -16.33 5.84
CA THR A 46 -2.38 -14.98 5.45
C THR A 46 -2.21 -14.03 6.64
N GLN A 47 -1.58 -12.89 6.39
CA GLN A 47 -1.33 -11.84 7.36
C GLN A 47 -2.11 -10.58 6.97
N LEU A 48 -2.62 -9.86 7.97
CA LEU A 48 -3.38 -8.64 7.75
C LEU A 48 -2.61 -7.46 8.37
N ILE A 49 -2.15 -6.57 7.51
CA ILE A 49 -1.33 -5.42 7.87
C ILE A 49 -2.23 -4.18 7.78
N THR A 50 -2.45 -3.51 8.91
CA THR A 50 -3.23 -2.27 8.94
C THR A 50 -2.32 -1.08 9.08
N LEU A 51 -2.41 -0.15 8.15
CA LEU A 51 -1.65 1.09 8.12
C LEU A 51 -2.62 2.26 8.23
N LYS A 52 -2.20 3.32 8.91
CA LYS A 52 -3.00 4.54 9.04
C LYS A 52 -2.26 5.67 8.36
N GLY A 53 -2.88 6.24 7.33
CA GLY A 53 -2.45 7.49 6.70
C GLY A 53 -3.21 8.66 7.27
N ASN A 54 -2.55 9.81 7.33
CA ASN A 54 -3.24 11.07 7.52
C ASN A 54 -3.34 11.76 6.15
N PRO A 55 -4.48 11.69 5.46
CA PRO A 55 -4.74 12.50 4.28
C PRO A 55 -5.01 13.94 4.75
N GLN A 56 -4.00 14.60 5.32
CA GLN A 56 -3.93 16.04 5.28
C GLN A 56 -3.75 16.41 3.82
N LEU A 57 -4.85 16.40 3.07
CA LEU A 57 -4.95 17.11 1.81
C LEU A 57 -4.72 18.57 2.20
N PRO A 58 -3.57 19.17 1.86
CA PRO A 58 -3.29 20.52 2.27
C PRO A 58 -4.46 21.36 1.76
N GLN A 59 -5.12 22.11 2.66
CA GLN A 59 -6.15 23.09 2.28
C GLN A 59 -5.50 24.31 1.58
N SER A 60 -4.36 24.10 0.92
CA SER A 60 -3.49 25.13 0.40
C SER A 60 -4.10 25.78 -0.84
N ILE A 61 -4.11 27.11 -0.80
CA ILE A 61 -4.54 28.05 -1.83
C ILE A 61 -3.84 27.78 -3.20
N ASN A 62 -2.72 27.06 -3.19
CA ASN A 62 -2.01 26.57 -4.38
C ASN A 62 -2.32 25.09 -4.64
N ILE A 63 -3.35 24.85 -5.44
CA ILE A 63 -3.70 23.51 -5.94
C ILE A 63 -2.86 23.22 -7.19
N ASP A 64 -1.92 22.28 -7.07
CA ASP A 64 -1.21 21.73 -8.21
C ASP A 64 -2.12 20.74 -8.95
N TYR A 65 -2.47 21.08 -10.18
CA TYR A 65 -3.37 20.26 -10.99
C TYR A 65 -2.60 19.22 -11.79
N ASN A 66 -3.15 18.00 -11.86
CA ASN A 66 -2.61 16.85 -12.59
C ASN A 66 -1.22 16.38 -12.13
N ILE A 67 -0.74 16.84 -10.96
CA ILE A 67 0.46 16.33 -10.30
C ILE A 67 0.03 15.31 -9.25
N ARG A 68 0.62 14.11 -9.28
CA ARG A 68 0.36 13.09 -8.25
C ARG A 68 1.16 13.40 -7.00
N LYS A 69 0.50 13.32 -5.85
CA LYS A 69 1.08 13.55 -4.51
C LYS A 69 0.85 12.29 -3.67
N THR A 70 1.90 11.78 -3.06
CA THR A 70 1.85 10.59 -2.20
C THR A 70 1.26 10.94 -0.84
N ILE A 71 0.22 10.22 -0.42
CA ILE A 71 -0.35 10.28 0.93
C ILE A 71 0.37 9.30 1.85
N PHE A 72 0.66 8.12 1.29
CA PHE A 72 1.31 7.03 2.00
C PHE A 72 2.09 6.20 1.00
N SER A 73 3.29 5.77 1.38
CA SER A 73 4.05 4.76 0.66
C SER A 73 4.76 3.87 1.66
N THR A 74 4.83 2.59 1.34
CA THR A 74 5.53 1.60 2.14
C THR A 74 6.12 0.55 1.23
N GLN A 75 7.19 -0.05 1.71
CA GLN A 75 7.73 -1.25 1.12
C GLN A 75 8.16 -2.23 2.20
N ALA A 76 8.32 -3.48 1.81
CA ALA A 76 8.90 -4.53 2.63
C ALA A 76 9.57 -5.54 1.71
N VAL A 77 10.70 -6.06 2.17
CA VAL A 77 11.46 -7.09 1.49
C VAL A 77 11.44 -8.35 2.35
N TYR A 78 11.10 -9.48 1.75
CA TYR A 78 11.08 -10.78 2.41
C TYR A 78 12.00 -11.76 1.67
N THR A 79 12.68 -12.64 2.38
CA THR A 79 13.58 -13.64 1.79
C THR A 79 13.38 -15.01 2.44
N ASN A 80 13.59 -16.07 1.67
CA ASN A 80 13.67 -17.44 2.18
C ASN A 80 15.03 -18.09 1.85
N TYR A 81 16.10 -17.30 1.74
CA TYR A 81 17.45 -17.66 1.26
C TYR A 81 17.54 -18.07 -0.22
N ARG A 82 16.48 -18.62 -0.81
CA ARG A 82 16.43 -19.02 -2.24
C ARG A 82 15.91 -17.91 -3.15
N GLN A 83 15.15 -16.98 -2.59
CA GLN A 83 14.60 -15.84 -3.30
C GLN A 83 14.30 -14.68 -2.39
N THR A 84 14.04 -13.55 -3.02
CA THR A 84 13.66 -12.30 -2.39
C THR A 84 12.36 -11.79 -3.01
N VAL A 85 11.36 -11.55 -2.18
CA VAL A 85 10.05 -10.99 -2.52
C VAL A 85 10.01 -9.54 -2.07
N HIS A 86 9.87 -8.64 -3.03
CA HIS A 86 9.74 -7.21 -2.82
C HIS A 86 8.27 -6.85 -2.91
N ILE A 87 7.76 -6.21 -1.86
CA ILE A 87 6.39 -5.70 -1.81
C ILE A 87 6.49 -4.19 -1.66
N LYS A 88 5.90 -3.46 -2.60
CA LYS A 88 5.81 -2.01 -2.55
C LYS A 88 4.37 -1.60 -2.78
N THR A 89 3.89 -0.66 -1.99
CA THR A 89 2.59 -0.07 -2.22
C THR A 89 2.55 1.39 -1.85
N ALA A 90 1.82 2.18 -2.64
CA ALA A 90 1.66 3.60 -2.45
C ALA A 90 0.23 4.02 -2.72
N PHE A 91 -0.22 5.00 -1.95
CA PHE A 91 -1.47 5.69 -2.15
C PHE A 91 -1.20 7.15 -2.48
N GLU A 92 -1.75 7.58 -3.61
CA GLU A 92 -1.51 8.90 -4.16
C GLU A 92 -2.84 9.61 -4.47
N TYR A 93 -2.79 10.92 -4.58
CA TYR A 93 -3.91 11.73 -5.04
C TYR A 93 -3.46 12.76 -6.06
N THR A 94 -4.40 13.23 -6.88
CA THR A 94 -4.21 14.41 -7.73
C THR A 94 -5.46 15.26 -7.76
N HIS A 95 -5.29 16.57 -7.97
CA HIS A 95 -6.41 17.45 -8.27
C HIS A 95 -6.61 17.56 -9.78
N ARG A 96 -7.81 17.23 -10.25
CA ARG A 96 -8.24 17.45 -11.63
C ARG A 96 -8.99 18.77 -11.75
N LYS A 97 -8.60 19.59 -12.73
CA LYS A 97 -9.40 20.76 -13.13
C LYS A 97 -10.75 20.27 -13.67
N ARG A 98 -11.82 20.92 -13.26
CA ARG A 98 -13.15 20.75 -13.86
C ARG A 98 -13.50 22.01 -14.63
N LEU A 99 -14.21 21.85 -15.75
CA LEU A 99 -14.74 22.97 -16.53
C LEU A 99 -15.87 23.68 -15.76
N ASN A 100 -16.21 24.89 -16.20
CA ASN A 100 -17.37 25.67 -15.74
C ASN A 100 -17.32 26.08 -14.25
N HIS A 101 -16.17 26.55 -13.75
CA HIS A 101 -16.00 27.06 -12.38
C HIS A 101 -16.39 26.08 -11.26
N ARG A 102 -16.44 24.78 -11.57
CA ARG A 102 -16.71 23.74 -10.57
C ARG A 102 -15.49 23.54 -9.67
N PRO A 103 -15.70 23.17 -8.39
CA PRO A 103 -14.60 22.85 -7.51
C PRO A 103 -13.73 21.71 -8.10
N PRO A 104 -12.41 21.72 -7.85
CA PRO A 104 -11.51 20.66 -8.28
C PRO A 104 -12.02 19.29 -7.84
N LYS A 105 -11.82 18.27 -8.69
CA LYS A 105 -12.02 16.87 -8.27
C LYS A 105 -10.72 16.35 -7.68
N VAL A 106 -10.78 15.71 -6.52
CA VAL A 106 -9.68 14.86 -6.05
C VAL A 106 -9.86 13.48 -6.67
N GLU A 107 -8.83 12.97 -7.32
CA GLU A 107 -8.75 11.58 -7.76
C GLU A 107 -7.66 10.87 -6.98
N PHE A 108 -7.96 9.66 -6.54
CA PHE A 108 -7.05 8.82 -5.78
C PHE A 108 -6.51 7.69 -6.66
N PHE A 109 -5.25 7.34 -6.44
CA PHE A 109 -4.55 6.28 -7.17
C PHE A 109 -3.92 5.33 -6.17
N TRP A 110 -4.03 4.04 -6.49
CA TRP A 110 -3.39 3.00 -5.72
C TRP A 110 -2.33 2.32 -6.58
N GLU A 111 -1.08 2.40 -6.15
CA GLU A 111 0.03 1.68 -6.76
C GLU A 111 0.41 0.48 -5.89
N HIS A 112 0.52 -0.67 -6.53
CA HIS A 112 0.87 -1.92 -5.87
C HIS A 112 1.82 -2.67 -6.79
N HIS A 113 2.89 -3.17 -6.20
CA HIS A 113 3.89 -3.93 -6.90
C HIS A 113 4.40 -5.02 -5.98
N ALA A 114 4.35 -6.26 -6.46
CA ALA A 114 5.00 -7.39 -5.81
C ALA A 114 5.88 -8.06 -6.86
N LEU A 115 7.14 -8.28 -6.54
CA LEU A 115 8.12 -8.90 -7.41
C LEU A 115 8.87 -9.98 -6.64
N SER A 116 9.01 -11.17 -7.22
CA SER A 116 9.91 -12.21 -6.72
C SER A 116 11.14 -12.32 -7.62
N VAL A 117 12.32 -12.36 -7.03
CA VAL A 117 13.61 -12.57 -7.71
C VAL A 117 14.35 -13.70 -7.00
N GLY A 118 14.64 -14.79 -7.70
CA GLY A 118 15.39 -15.91 -7.14
C GLY A 118 15.35 -17.18 -7.98
N GLU A 119 15.84 -18.27 -7.41
CA GLU A 119 15.96 -19.57 -8.09
C GLU A 119 14.60 -20.27 -8.28
N VAL A 120 13.65 -20.03 -7.38
CA VAL A 120 12.32 -20.64 -7.41
C VAL A 120 11.33 -19.68 -8.09
N PRO A 121 10.56 -20.12 -9.11
CA PRO A 121 9.56 -19.28 -9.73
C PRO A 121 8.36 -19.15 -8.79
N ILE A 122 8.31 -18.03 -8.08
CA ILE A 122 7.12 -17.60 -7.35
C ILE A 122 6.41 -16.51 -8.13
N TYR A 123 5.10 -16.66 -8.27
CA TYR A 123 4.25 -15.60 -8.79
C TYR A 123 3.79 -14.70 -7.64
N SER A 124 3.97 -13.40 -7.85
CA SER A 124 3.51 -12.37 -6.94
C SER A 124 2.52 -11.46 -7.66
N GLN A 125 1.29 -11.40 -7.16
CA GLN A 125 0.25 -10.53 -7.70
C GLN A 125 -0.28 -9.62 -6.62
N SER A 126 -0.65 -8.40 -6.99
CA SER A 126 -1.47 -7.56 -6.15
C SER A 126 -2.67 -7.01 -6.89
N PHE A 127 -3.76 -6.75 -6.15
CA PHE A 127 -4.97 -6.12 -6.67
C PHE A 127 -5.73 -5.42 -5.55
N LEU A 128 -6.60 -4.49 -5.95
CA LEU A 128 -7.43 -3.71 -5.04
C LEU A 128 -8.76 -4.44 -4.81
N GLU A 129 -8.98 -4.95 -3.61
CA GLU A 129 -10.21 -5.69 -3.22
C GLU A 129 -11.38 -4.75 -2.90
N ALA A 130 -11.10 -3.65 -2.19
CA ALA A 130 -12.11 -2.69 -1.78
C ALA A 130 -11.58 -1.27 -1.91
N LYS A 131 -12.44 -0.36 -2.37
CA LYS A 131 -12.19 1.08 -2.36
C LYS A 131 -13.45 1.83 -1.93
N SER A 132 -13.28 2.86 -1.11
CA SER A 132 -14.31 3.84 -0.82
C SER A 132 -13.88 5.21 -1.33
N ASP A 133 -14.69 5.78 -2.23
CA ASP A 133 -14.51 7.14 -2.73
C ASP A 133 -15.09 8.19 -1.75
N SER A 134 -15.76 7.74 -0.68
CA SER A 134 -16.36 8.57 0.37
C SER A 134 -15.71 8.32 1.73
N PHE A 135 -15.66 9.35 2.57
CA PHE A 135 -15.13 9.25 3.93
C PHE A 135 -15.97 8.26 4.81
N PRO A 136 -15.33 7.39 5.63
CA PRO A 136 -13.90 7.14 5.71
C PRO A 136 -13.39 6.42 4.45
N TYR A 137 -12.29 6.94 3.91
CA TYR A 137 -11.62 6.33 2.78
C TYR A 137 -10.99 5.01 3.26
N ASN A 138 -11.31 3.92 2.57
CA ASN A 138 -10.83 2.57 2.89
C ASN A 138 -10.29 1.94 1.61
N TYR A 139 -9.12 1.31 1.72
CA TYR A 139 -8.49 0.58 0.63
C TYR A 139 -7.99 -0.76 1.16
N ASN A 140 -8.33 -1.85 0.47
CA ASN A 140 -7.82 -3.19 0.76
C ASN A 140 -7.03 -3.71 -0.44
N VAL A 141 -5.81 -4.13 -0.20
CA VAL A 141 -4.94 -4.75 -1.21
C VAL A 141 -4.70 -6.19 -0.82
N LEU A 142 -4.90 -7.10 -1.77
CA LEU A 142 -4.37 -8.45 -1.63
C LEU A 142 -3.01 -8.52 -2.33
N ALA A 143 -2.00 -9.04 -1.65
CA ALA A 143 -0.73 -9.47 -2.23
C ALA A 143 -0.60 -10.98 -2.02
N VAL A 144 -0.53 -11.74 -3.11
CA VAL A 144 -0.44 -13.21 -3.08
C VAL A 144 0.93 -13.62 -3.55
N ILE A 145 1.57 -14.52 -2.80
CA ILE A 145 2.83 -15.18 -3.11
C ILE A 145 2.50 -16.67 -3.29
N MET A 146 2.70 -17.21 -4.49
CA MET A 146 2.36 -18.61 -4.79
C MET A 146 3.43 -19.28 -5.66
N GLU A 147 3.56 -20.60 -5.52
CA GLU A 147 4.35 -21.40 -6.45
C GLU A 147 3.70 -21.39 -7.84
N ARG A 148 4.54 -21.45 -8.87
CA ARG A 148 4.10 -21.45 -10.27
C ARG A 148 3.40 -22.74 -10.67
#